data_AF-A0A3B4T643-F1
#
_entry.id   AF-A0A3B4T643-F1
#
_cell.length_a   1.000
_cell.length_b   1.000
_cell.length_c   1.000
_cell.angle_alpha   90.00
_cell.angle_beta   90.00
_cell.angle_gamma   90.00
#
_symmetry.space_group_name_H-M   'P 1'
#
loop_
_entity.id
_entity.type
_entity.pdbx_description
1 polymer ?
#
loop_
_entity_poly.entity_id
_entity_poly.type
_entity_poly.pdbx_seq_one_letter_code
_entity_poly.pdbx_strand_id
1 'polypeptide(L)'
;MSEGFLQHIHGSPSYLAERPKRALSGHYDSHAKPKIPTHFSTMALGTPGKIKIPSGDSRLKLDPKAAKTKLESFEDKSEVMKGPSRFTPEVLNEGGNISYRFWGPCPGVFQCDLTKLAFRMTGAGKLTYKVVRWDQELLRSAGKTAAGLLFDIKCSEDAVSQLHFPHCETELASLSEALSVVHISDDGMSILKPREITDTHVIVDIPHLSAFGLVWDIIKWFLNIRKQIRGQVLLFRQPTYKRQTRKLNVFLLPDDVPVQEVKGQLDEAEYIVAPSFCHLIRGQTYSLDCPEAYIVPSVSMSNTIVC
;
A
#
# COMPACT_ATOMS: atom_id res chain seq x y z
N MET A 1 -5.98 39.50 6.49
CA MET A 1 -5.11 38.62 7.28
C MET A 1 -6.02 37.69 8.07
N SER A 2 -6.22 36.47 7.59
CA SER A 2 -6.99 35.44 8.27
C SER A 2 -6.10 34.21 8.37
N GLU A 3 -5.60 33.94 9.57
CA GLU A 3 -4.93 32.68 9.89
C GLU A 3 -5.96 31.55 9.84
N GLY A 4 -5.82 30.68 8.84
CA GLY A 4 -6.61 29.46 8.70
C GLY A 4 -5.94 28.32 9.47
N PHE A 5 -6.67 27.79 10.44
CA PHE A 5 -6.28 26.67 11.31
C PHE A 5 -6.01 25.41 10.46
N LEU A 6 -4.79 24.86 10.55
CA LEU A 6 -4.34 23.66 9.85
C LEU A 6 -4.77 22.40 10.63
N GLN A 7 -5.42 21.45 9.95
CA GLN A 7 -5.79 20.16 10.53
C GLN A 7 -4.76 19.09 10.13
N HIS A 8 -4.29 18.32 11.12
CA HIS A 8 -3.34 17.22 10.95
C HIS A 8 -3.98 16.06 10.17
N ILE A 9 -3.35 15.66 9.05
CA ILE A 9 -3.69 14.41 8.37
C ILE A 9 -2.87 13.29 9.00
N HIS A 10 -3.50 12.50 9.87
CA HIS A 10 -3.00 11.17 10.21
C HIS A 10 -3.46 10.21 9.09
N GLY A 11 -2.54 9.81 8.22
CA GLY A 11 -2.83 8.98 7.05
C GLY A 11 -2.29 7.55 7.19
N SER A 12 -3.08 6.61 7.73
CA SER A 12 -2.94 5.17 7.49
C SER A 12 -3.93 4.71 6.39
N PRO A 13 -3.64 3.69 5.56
CA PRO A 13 -4.56 3.20 4.51
C PRO A 13 -5.89 2.60 5.00
N SER A 14 -6.12 2.58 6.31
CA SER A 14 -7.29 2.01 6.99
C SER A 14 -8.63 2.72 6.70
N TYR A 15 -8.63 3.84 5.97
CA TYR A 15 -9.80 4.72 5.84
C TYR A 15 -10.79 4.33 4.73
N LEU A 16 -10.50 3.32 3.90
CA LEU A 16 -11.30 3.03 2.70
C LEU A 16 -12.58 2.19 2.94
N ALA A 17 -13.10 2.13 4.15
CA ALA A 17 -14.28 1.34 4.41
C ALA A 17 -15.14 1.93 5.52
N GLU A 18 -15.90 3.00 5.30
CA GLU A 18 -17.01 3.35 6.21
C GLU A 18 -18.23 3.89 5.43
N ARG A 19 -19.42 3.33 5.73
CA ARG A 19 -20.71 4.03 5.66
C ARG A 19 -21.40 3.87 7.03
N PRO A 20 -22.13 4.86 7.53
CA PRO A 20 -22.75 4.82 8.85
C PRO A 20 -24.14 4.17 8.80
N LYS A 21 -24.49 3.46 9.88
CA LYS A 21 -25.89 3.12 10.18
C LYS A 21 -26.55 4.34 10.84
N ARG A 22 -27.80 4.67 10.47
CA ARG A 22 -28.59 5.72 11.14
C ARG A 22 -28.70 5.40 12.64
N ALA A 23 -28.25 6.32 13.49
CA ALA A 23 -28.47 6.26 14.93
C ALA A 23 -29.14 7.56 15.42
N LEU A 24 -30.19 7.36 16.21
CA LEU A 24 -30.99 8.36 16.90
C LEU A 24 -30.20 9.02 18.04
N SER A 25 -30.57 10.25 18.34
CA SER A 25 -29.95 11.18 19.29
C SER A 25 -29.83 10.63 20.72
N GLY A 26 -28.65 10.81 21.32
CA GLY A 26 -28.43 10.69 22.77
C GLY A 26 -27.30 11.62 23.22
N HIS A 27 -27.60 12.50 24.17
CA HIS A 27 -26.69 13.43 24.86
C HIS A 27 -25.57 12.69 25.61
N TYR A 28 -24.35 13.25 25.64
CA TYR A 28 -23.39 12.97 26.71
C TYR A 28 -22.46 14.14 27.01
N ASP A 29 -22.24 14.32 28.30
CA ASP A 29 -21.58 15.42 29.00
C ASP A 29 -20.05 15.43 28.90
N SER A 30 -19.49 16.64 29.03
CA SER A 30 -18.08 16.97 29.13
C SER A 30 -17.48 16.69 30.51
N HIS A 31 -16.23 16.20 30.57
CA HIS A 31 -15.12 16.70 31.42
C HIS A 31 -14.02 15.63 31.62
N ALA A 32 -12.82 15.86 31.04
CA ALA A 32 -11.51 15.56 31.66
C ALA A 32 -10.36 15.89 30.68
N LYS A 33 -9.45 16.80 31.08
CA LYS A 33 -8.17 17.06 30.38
C LYS A 33 -7.03 16.29 31.09
N PRO A 34 -6.14 15.57 30.39
CA PRO A 34 -4.88 15.12 30.97
C PRO A 34 -3.73 16.11 30.75
N LYS A 35 -2.88 16.23 31.77
CA LYS A 35 -1.67 17.06 31.88
C LYS A 35 -0.49 16.47 31.09
N ILE A 36 0.33 17.34 30.51
CA ILE A 36 1.58 17.03 29.79
C ILE A 36 2.76 17.19 30.77
N PRO A 37 3.69 16.22 30.89
CA PRO A 37 4.98 16.43 31.55
C PRO A 37 6.03 16.95 30.57
N THR A 38 6.62 18.10 30.91
CA THR A 38 7.79 18.72 30.29
C THR A 38 9.08 18.10 30.81
N HIS A 39 9.92 17.52 29.95
CA HIS A 39 11.38 17.44 30.14
C HIS A 39 12.09 17.20 28.79
N PHE A 40 12.79 18.22 28.29
CA PHE A 40 13.75 18.12 27.18
C PHE A 40 15.17 18.02 27.76
N SER A 41 15.97 17.08 27.26
CA SER A 41 17.43 17.05 27.47
C SER A 41 18.13 17.15 26.12
N THR A 42 18.98 18.18 26.01
CA THR A 42 19.81 18.53 24.86
C THR A 42 21.08 17.68 24.86
N MET A 43 21.50 17.16 23.70
CA MET A 43 22.89 16.73 23.47
C MET A 43 23.43 17.27 22.16
N ALA A 44 24.66 17.78 22.22
CA ALA A 44 25.36 18.52 21.19
C ALA A 44 26.11 17.61 20.20
N LEU A 45 26.25 18.10 18.96
CA LEU A 45 26.97 17.46 17.85
C LEU A 45 28.49 17.53 18.03
N GLY A 46 29.17 16.39 17.85
CA GLY A 46 30.61 16.28 17.66
C GLY A 46 30.99 16.18 16.17
N THR A 47 32.10 16.79 15.79
CA THR A 47 32.65 16.94 14.44
C THR A 47 33.30 15.67 13.86
N PRO A 48 33.40 15.53 12.51
CA PRO A 48 33.86 14.30 11.86
C PRO A 48 35.39 14.24 11.66
N GLY A 49 36.01 13.12 12.03
CA GLY A 49 37.42 12.79 11.79
C GLY A 49 37.61 11.79 10.64
N LYS A 50 38.62 12.06 9.80
CA LYS A 50 38.97 11.43 8.51
C LYS A 50 39.33 9.93 8.60
N ILE A 51 38.87 9.14 7.61
CA ILE A 51 39.36 7.77 7.34
C ILE A 51 40.22 7.77 6.07
N LYS A 52 41.37 7.10 6.13
CA LYS A 52 42.42 7.02 5.11
C LYS A 52 42.31 5.70 4.34
N ILE A 53 42.24 5.75 3.02
CA ILE A 53 42.17 4.56 2.12
C ILE A 53 43.60 4.23 1.64
N PRO A 54 44.08 2.97 1.70
CA PRO A 54 45.33 2.57 1.05
C PRO A 54 45.12 2.18 -0.43
N SER A 55 46.07 2.60 -1.25
CA SER A 55 46.24 2.26 -2.66
C SER A 55 46.65 0.79 -2.85
N GLY A 56 45.98 0.09 -3.76
CA GLY A 56 46.40 -1.21 -4.28
C GLY A 56 46.44 -1.18 -5.80
N ASP A 57 47.64 -1.33 -6.35
CA ASP A 57 47.94 -1.34 -7.78
C ASP A 57 48.54 -2.73 -8.09
N SER A 58 47.87 -3.53 -8.94
CA SER A 58 48.51 -4.65 -9.63
C SER A 58 47.70 -5.09 -10.86
N ARG A 59 48.26 -4.74 -12.02
CA ARG A 59 47.93 -5.31 -13.33
C ARG A 59 48.30 -6.79 -13.39
N LEU A 60 47.39 -7.62 -13.88
CA LEU A 60 47.74 -8.84 -14.62
C LEU A 60 46.94 -8.86 -15.93
N LYS A 61 47.66 -8.75 -17.05
CA LYS A 61 47.20 -9.13 -18.40
C LYS A 61 47.83 -10.47 -18.74
N LEU A 62 47.10 -11.34 -19.43
CA LEU A 62 47.62 -12.39 -20.31
C LEU A 62 46.51 -12.92 -21.24
N ASP A 63 46.94 -13.42 -22.38
CA ASP A 63 46.37 -13.25 -23.72
C ASP A 63 45.39 -14.34 -24.21
N PRO A 64 44.62 -14.08 -25.30
CA PRO A 64 43.60 -14.98 -25.83
C PRO A 64 44.15 -15.87 -26.95
N LYS A 65 44.18 -17.20 -26.77
CA LYS A 65 43.99 -18.25 -27.82
C LYS A 65 44.47 -19.64 -27.36
N ALA A 66 43.51 -20.49 -27.01
CA ALA A 66 43.49 -21.95 -27.15
C ALA A 66 42.15 -22.38 -26.53
N ALA A 67 41.26 -23.20 -27.08
CA ALA A 67 41.37 -24.20 -28.12
C ALA A 67 40.01 -24.31 -28.81
N LYS A 68 40.03 -24.73 -30.08
CA LYS A 68 38.86 -25.06 -30.88
C LYS A 68 38.66 -26.56 -30.76
N THR A 69 37.73 -27.01 -29.91
CA THR A 69 37.24 -28.39 -29.92
C THR A 69 35.70 -28.38 -29.92
N LYS A 70 35.18 -29.24 -30.77
CA LYS A 70 33.81 -29.40 -31.26
C LYS A 70 32.91 -30.06 -30.21
N LEU A 71 31.60 -29.76 -30.33
CA LEU A 71 30.46 -30.56 -29.86
C LEU A 71 30.16 -30.51 -28.35
N GLU A 72 29.13 -29.76 -27.98
CA GLU A 72 27.83 -30.28 -27.56
C GLU A 72 26.95 -29.11 -27.10
N SER A 73 25.65 -29.24 -27.34
CA SER A 73 24.62 -28.27 -26.98
C SER A 73 24.59 -28.02 -25.47
N PHE A 74 25.12 -26.88 -25.04
CA PHE A 74 24.63 -26.24 -23.83
C PHE A 74 23.55 -25.27 -24.30
N GLU A 75 22.30 -25.76 -24.35
CA GLU A 75 21.18 -24.86 -24.09
C GLU A 75 21.47 -24.25 -22.72
N ASP A 76 21.92 -23.01 -22.74
CA ASP A 76 21.92 -22.15 -21.58
C ASP A 76 20.46 -22.04 -21.14
N LYS A 77 20.06 -22.93 -20.22
CA LYS A 77 18.85 -22.78 -19.41
C LYS A 77 19.11 -21.65 -18.42
N SER A 78 19.42 -20.45 -18.92
CA SER A 78 18.92 -19.26 -18.29
C SER A 78 17.40 -19.38 -18.49
N GLU A 79 16.72 -19.98 -17.53
CA GLU A 79 15.32 -19.66 -17.33
C GLU A 79 15.30 -18.14 -17.15
N VAL A 80 15.03 -17.43 -18.25
CA VAL A 80 14.58 -16.05 -18.17
C VAL A 80 13.42 -16.11 -17.21
N MET A 81 13.62 -15.63 -15.98
CA MET A 81 12.57 -15.56 -14.97
C MET A 81 11.46 -14.74 -15.60
N LYS A 82 10.47 -15.46 -16.17
CA LYS A 82 9.36 -14.81 -16.84
C LYS A 82 8.60 -14.13 -15.72
N GLY A 83 8.52 -12.79 -15.80
CA GLY A 83 7.79 -12.00 -14.83
C GLY A 83 6.35 -12.47 -14.67
N PRO A 84 5.65 -12.05 -13.59
CA PRO A 84 4.29 -12.48 -13.34
C PRO A 84 3.38 -12.15 -14.53
N SER A 85 2.52 -13.10 -14.90
CA SER A 85 1.53 -12.89 -15.95
C SER A 85 0.47 -11.92 -15.45
N ARG A 86 0.15 -10.89 -16.24
CA ARG A 86 -0.81 -9.87 -15.81
C ARG A 86 -2.23 -10.27 -16.16
N PHE A 87 -3.18 -9.92 -15.31
CA PHE A 87 -4.60 -10.10 -15.58
C PHE A 87 -5.42 -8.91 -15.10
N THR A 88 -6.51 -8.63 -15.82
CA THR A 88 -7.55 -7.72 -15.35
C THR A 88 -8.69 -8.56 -14.75
N PRO A 89 -9.01 -8.40 -13.45
CA PRO A 89 -10.11 -9.13 -12.83
C PRO A 89 -11.45 -8.61 -13.34
N GLU A 90 -12.47 -9.46 -13.25
CA GLU A 90 -13.85 -9.01 -13.23
C GLU A 90 -14.12 -8.29 -11.91
N VAL A 91 -14.74 -7.09 -12.00
CA VAL A 91 -15.06 -6.27 -10.84
C VAL A 91 -16.56 -6.34 -10.59
N LEU A 92 -16.95 -6.85 -9.43
CA LEU A 92 -18.34 -6.88 -8.98
C LEU A 92 -18.53 -5.78 -7.93
N ASN A 93 -19.56 -4.96 -8.07
CA ASN A 93 -19.91 -3.91 -7.12
C ASN A 93 -21.36 -4.08 -6.69
N GLU A 94 -21.56 -4.62 -5.49
CA GLU A 94 -22.87 -4.83 -4.89
C GLU A 94 -23.06 -3.85 -3.74
N GLY A 95 -23.74 -2.73 -4.00
CA GLY A 95 -24.04 -1.72 -2.97
C GLY A 95 -22.80 -1.09 -2.31
N GLY A 96 -21.71 -0.90 -3.08
CA GLY A 96 -20.45 -0.35 -2.58
C GLY A 96 -19.49 -1.42 -2.02
N ASN A 97 -19.88 -2.69 -2.03
CA ASN A 97 -18.99 -3.80 -1.74
C ASN A 97 -18.31 -4.25 -3.03
N ILE A 98 -17.06 -3.83 -3.22
CA ILE A 98 -16.27 -4.19 -4.38
C ILE A 98 -15.59 -5.54 -4.13
N SER A 99 -15.74 -6.46 -5.08
CA SER A 99 -14.98 -7.69 -5.13
C SER A 99 -14.38 -7.92 -6.51
N TYR A 100 -13.25 -8.60 -6.52
CA TYR A 100 -12.48 -8.93 -7.72
C TYR A 100 -12.54 -10.43 -7.94
N ARG A 101 -12.74 -10.84 -9.18
CA ARG A 101 -12.80 -12.25 -9.58
C ARG A 101 -11.88 -12.52 -10.75
N PHE A 102 -11.18 -13.65 -10.69
CA PHE A 102 -10.27 -14.12 -11.72
C PHE A 102 -10.30 -15.65 -11.80
N TRP A 103 -10.21 -16.18 -13.02
CA TRP A 103 -10.00 -17.61 -13.24
C TRP A 103 -8.53 -17.84 -13.58
N GLY A 104 -7.79 -18.42 -12.63
CA GLY A 104 -6.42 -18.88 -12.87
C GLY A 104 -6.46 -20.13 -13.74
N PRO A 105 -5.91 -20.10 -14.97
CA PRO A 105 -6.08 -21.21 -15.91
C PRO A 105 -5.09 -22.35 -15.68
N CYS A 106 -3.96 -22.08 -15.01
CA CYS A 106 -2.86 -23.02 -14.85
C CYS A 106 -1.95 -22.61 -13.68
N PRO A 107 -1.01 -23.46 -13.26
CA PRO A 107 0.04 -23.07 -12.33
C PRO A 107 0.85 -21.88 -12.87
N GLY A 108 1.24 -20.96 -11.98
CA GLY A 108 1.99 -19.76 -12.36
C GLY A 108 1.80 -18.60 -11.38
N VAL A 109 2.51 -17.50 -11.62
CA VAL A 109 2.32 -16.25 -10.86
C VAL A 109 1.51 -15.28 -11.68
N PHE A 110 0.40 -14.82 -11.13
CA PHE A 110 -0.54 -13.92 -11.80
C PHE A 110 -0.69 -12.62 -11.02
N GLN A 111 -0.45 -11.47 -11.65
CA GLN A 111 -0.56 -10.15 -11.03
C GLN A 111 -1.79 -9.39 -11.54
N CYS A 112 -2.59 -8.89 -10.61
CA CYS A 112 -3.76 -8.08 -10.91
C CYS A 112 -3.37 -6.69 -11.43
N ASP A 113 -3.94 -6.26 -12.55
CA ASP A 113 -3.71 -4.93 -13.10
C ASP A 113 -4.30 -3.79 -12.24
N LEU A 114 -5.37 -4.07 -11.49
CA LEU A 114 -6.10 -3.05 -10.72
C LEU A 114 -5.53 -2.87 -9.31
N THR A 115 -5.26 -3.98 -8.61
CA THR A 115 -4.83 -3.97 -7.22
C THR A 115 -3.34 -4.22 -7.04
N LYS A 116 -2.63 -4.59 -8.11
CA LYS A 116 -1.21 -5.01 -8.10
C LYS A 116 -0.88 -6.25 -7.26
N LEU A 117 -1.84 -6.77 -6.49
CA LEU A 117 -1.73 -8.03 -5.77
C LEU A 117 -1.44 -9.17 -6.75
N ALA A 118 -0.45 -10.00 -6.44
CA ALA A 118 -0.13 -11.18 -7.22
C ALA A 118 -0.31 -12.48 -6.43
N PHE A 119 -0.64 -13.54 -7.15
CA PHE A 119 -1.01 -14.85 -6.62
C PHE A 119 -0.15 -15.92 -7.29
N ARG A 120 0.56 -16.73 -6.50
CA ARG A 120 1.15 -17.96 -7.02
C ARG A 120 0.13 -19.07 -6.97
N MET A 121 -0.34 -19.44 -8.16
CA MET A 121 -1.27 -20.54 -8.34
C MET A 121 -0.54 -21.85 -8.55
N THR A 122 -1.00 -22.92 -7.92
CA THR A 122 -0.49 -24.30 -8.04
C THR A 122 -1.30 -25.14 -9.02
N GLY A 123 -2.45 -24.65 -9.46
CA GLY A 123 -3.38 -25.31 -10.37
C GLY A 123 -4.38 -24.31 -10.95
N ALA A 124 -5.35 -24.81 -11.71
CA ALA A 124 -6.47 -23.98 -12.15
C ALA A 124 -7.41 -23.71 -10.97
N GLY A 125 -8.07 -22.54 -10.95
CA GLY A 125 -8.99 -22.21 -9.86
C GLY A 125 -9.62 -20.84 -9.98
N LYS A 126 -10.81 -20.70 -9.38
CA LYS A 126 -11.53 -19.43 -9.31
C LYS A 126 -11.09 -18.68 -8.07
N LEU A 127 -10.31 -17.63 -8.28
CA LEU A 127 -9.88 -16.68 -7.28
C LEU A 127 -10.93 -15.57 -7.12
N THR A 128 -11.29 -15.27 -5.89
CA THR A 128 -12.11 -14.11 -5.52
C THR A 128 -11.50 -13.42 -4.32
N TYR A 129 -11.41 -12.09 -4.35
CA TYR A 129 -10.92 -11.34 -3.21
C TYR A 129 -11.57 -9.95 -3.13
N LYS A 130 -11.54 -9.35 -1.96
CA LYS A 130 -12.10 -8.02 -1.70
C LYS A 130 -11.31 -7.31 -0.60
N VAL A 131 -11.39 -5.99 -0.59
CA VAL A 131 -10.83 -5.20 0.51
C VAL A 131 -11.78 -5.29 1.72
N VAL A 132 -11.21 -5.55 2.89
CA VAL A 132 -11.95 -5.58 4.16
C VAL A 132 -11.31 -4.62 5.16
N ARG A 133 -12.04 -4.29 6.22
CA ARG A 133 -11.59 -3.35 7.26
C ARG A 133 -10.53 -3.98 8.13
N TRP A 134 -9.48 -3.22 8.41
CA TRP A 134 -8.60 -3.51 9.53
C TRP A 134 -9.36 -3.35 10.85
N ASP A 135 -9.24 -4.34 11.73
CA ASP A 135 -9.53 -4.16 13.15
C ASP A 135 -8.38 -3.39 13.79
N GLN A 136 -8.63 -2.11 14.10
CA GLN A 136 -7.62 -1.22 14.68
C GLN A 136 -7.24 -1.63 16.10
N GLU A 137 -8.17 -2.20 16.87
CA GLU A 137 -7.91 -2.63 18.22
C GLU A 137 -7.02 -3.87 18.23
N LEU A 138 -7.27 -4.78 17.29
CA LEU A 138 -6.42 -5.95 17.05
C LEU A 138 -5.00 -5.54 16.62
N LEU A 139 -4.86 -4.59 15.69
CA LEU A 139 -3.55 -4.07 15.29
C LEU A 139 -2.80 -3.41 16.45
N ARG A 140 -3.51 -2.57 17.21
CA ARG A 140 -2.95 -1.85 18.36
C ARG A 140 -2.48 -2.81 19.44
N SER A 141 -3.27 -3.83 19.77
CA SER A 141 -2.90 -4.84 20.76
C SER A 141 -1.69 -5.68 20.33
N ALA A 142 -1.52 -5.90 19.02
CA ALA A 142 -0.35 -6.57 18.45
C ALA A 142 0.89 -5.65 18.28
N GLY A 143 0.80 -4.36 18.63
CA GLY A 143 1.88 -3.40 18.42
C GLY A 143 2.20 -3.17 16.94
N LYS A 144 1.18 -3.23 16.08
CA LYS A 144 1.30 -3.12 14.63
C LYS A 144 0.54 -1.92 14.08
N THR A 145 0.91 -1.49 12.89
CA THR A 145 0.23 -0.45 12.13
C THR A 145 0.02 -0.93 10.70
N ALA A 146 -1.16 -0.70 10.14
CA ALA A 146 -1.45 -1.06 8.76
C ALA A 146 -0.45 -0.41 7.79
N ALA A 147 0.14 -1.21 6.91
CA ALA A 147 1.06 -0.76 5.87
C ALA A 147 0.42 -0.69 4.49
N GLY A 148 -0.86 -1.05 4.38
CA GLY A 148 -1.61 -1.16 3.14
C GLY A 148 -3.03 -1.65 3.41
N LEU A 149 -3.68 -2.17 2.39
CA LEU A 149 -5.02 -2.75 2.48
C LEU A 149 -5.01 -4.16 3.08
N LEU A 150 -6.15 -4.55 3.64
CA LEU A 150 -6.43 -5.92 4.09
C LEU A 150 -7.35 -6.58 3.06
N PHE A 151 -6.95 -7.73 2.55
CA PHE A 151 -7.68 -8.47 1.51
C PHE A 151 -8.22 -9.79 2.06
N ASP A 152 -9.54 -9.98 2.02
CA ASP A 152 -10.18 -11.29 2.21
C ASP A 152 -10.10 -12.05 0.90
N ILE A 153 -9.35 -13.16 0.88
CA ILE A 153 -8.98 -13.92 -0.32
C ILE A 153 -9.55 -15.32 -0.22
N LYS A 154 -10.20 -15.76 -1.30
CA LYS A 154 -10.78 -17.10 -1.44
C LYS A 154 -10.44 -17.66 -2.82
N CYS A 155 -10.23 -18.95 -2.90
CA CYS A 155 -9.99 -19.65 -4.15
C CYS A 155 -10.72 -20.98 -4.11
N SER A 156 -11.30 -21.42 -5.22
CA SER A 156 -11.69 -22.82 -5.34
C SER A 156 -10.43 -23.69 -5.34
N GLU A 157 -10.53 -24.89 -4.78
CA GLU A 157 -9.50 -25.94 -4.89
C GLU A 157 -8.18 -25.63 -4.16
N ASP A 158 -8.16 -24.65 -3.23
CA ASP A 158 -6.96 -24.25 -2.46
C ASP A 158 -5.73 -24.02 -3.36
N ALA A 159 -5.97 -23.55 -4.59
CA ALA A 159 -4.97 -23.47 -5.63
C ALA A 159 -3.97 -22.29 -5.47
N VAL A 160 -3.95 -21.59 -4.34
CA VAL A 160 -3.06 -20.45 -4.07
C VAL A 160 -2.07 -20.83 -2.97
N SER A 161 -0.78 -20.72 -3.27
CA SER A 161 0.31 -21.07 -2.33
C SER A 161 1.08 -19.87 -1.81
N GLN A 162 1.14 -18.78 -2.57
CA GLN A 162 1.83 -17.54 -2.17
C GLN A 162 1.05 -16.31 -2.58
N LEU A 163 1.24 -15.24 -1.81
CA LEU A 163 0.75 -13.91 -2.09
C LEU A 163 1.93 -12.95 -2.26
N HIS A 164 1.80 -12.02 -3.20
CA HIS A 164 2.75 -10.96 -3.45
C HIS A 164 2.03 -9.63 -3.22
N PHE A 165 2.22 -9.02 -2.06
CA PHE A 165 1.58 -7.76 -1.68
C PHE A 165 2.34 -6.58 -2.26
N PRO A 166 1.69 -5.67 -3.01
CA PRO A 166 2.31 -4.42 -3.38
C PRO A 166 2.63 -3.60 -2.13
N HIS A 167 3.71 -2.83 -2.17
CA HIS A 167 4.06 -1.88 -1.12
C HIS A 167 4.64 -0.61 -1.76
N CYS A 168 4.56 0.53 -1.07
CA CYS A 168 4.92 1.83 -1.66
C CYS A 168 6.33 2.31 -1.33
N GLU A 169 7.03 1.63 -0.44
CA GLU A 169 8.32 2.10 0.07
C GLU A 169 9.42 2.07 -0.98
N THR A 170 10.28 3.08 -0.94
CA THR A 170 11.34 3.30 -1.94
C THR A 170 12.74 2.87 -1.47
N GLU A 171 12.94 2.62 -0.17
CA GLU A 171 14.25 2.32 0.43
C GLU A 171 14.30 0.91 1.07
N LEU A 172 14.66 -0.09 0.28
CA LEU A 172 14.70 -1.51 0.68
C LEU A 172 15.58 -1.85 1.88
N ALA A 173 16.72 -1.16 2.04
CA ALA A 173 17.65 -1.38 3.14
C ALA A 173 17.00 -1.14 4.53
N SER A 174 15.85 -0.49 4.57
CA SER A 174 15.07 -0.25 5.79
C SER A 174 13.82 -1.12 5.95
N LEU A 175 13.49 -1.93 4.94
CA LEU A 175 12.25 -2.70 4.85
C LEU A 175 12.39 -4.14 5.35
N SER A 176 13.57 -4.76 5.15
CA SER A 176 13.77 -6.21 5.31
C SER A 176 13.42 -6.75 6.71
N GLU A 177 13.44 -5.89 7.73
CA GLU A 177 13.07 -6.28 9.09
C GLU A 177 11.80 -5.61 9.63
N ALA A 178 11.13 -4.78 8.83
CA ALA A 178 10.11 -3.86 9.35
C ALA A 178 8.70 -4.13 8.85
N LEU A 179 8.58 -4.68 7.65
CA LEU A 179 7.31 -5.16 7.10
C LEU A 179 7.07 -6.62 7.46
N SER A 180 5.83 -6.94 7.77
CA SER A 180 5.35 -8.30 7.94
C SER A 180 3.96 -8.44 7.34
N VAL A 181 3.51 -9.67 7.15
CA VAL A 181 2.14 -9.94 6.67
C VAL A 181 1.33 -10.43 7.85
N VAL A 182 0.17 -9.82 8.07
CA VAL A 182 -0.84 -10.35 8.99
C VAL A 182 -1.72 -11.33 8.24
N HIS A 183 -2.08 -12.40 8.93
CA HIS A 183 -3.07 -13.37 8.51
C HIS A 183 -4.16 -13.46 9.60
N ILE A 184 -5.41 -13.15 9.24
CA ILE A 184 -6.58 -13.17 10.13
C ILE A 184 -7.53 -14.25 9.63
N SER A 185 -7.70 -15.29 10.44
CA SER A 185 -8.63 -16.39 10.21
C SER A 185 -9.60 -16.55 11.39
N ASP A 186 -10.43 -17.59 11.34
CA ASP A 186 -11.32 -17.96 12.45
C ASP A 186 -10.56 -18.33 13.74
N ASP A 187 -9.28 -18.71 13.62
CA ASP A 187 -8.37 -18.99 14.74
C ASP A 187 -7.75 -17.70 15.33
N GLY A 188 -8.03 -16.54 14.72
CA GLY A 188 -7.53 -15.24 15.13
C GLY A 188 -6.39 -14.70 14.26
N MET A 189 -5.59 -13.81 14.84
CA MET A 189 -4.51 -13.09 14.14
C MET A 189 -3.16 -13.82 14.30
N SER A 190 -2.46 -13.98 13.19
CA SER A 190 -1.08 -14.48 13.15
C SER A 190 -0.19 -13.57 12.30
N ILE A 191 1.11 -13.56 12.59
CA ILE A 191 2.11 -12.80 11.84
C ILE A 191 2.93 -13.77 10.99
N LEU A 192 2.89 -13.59 9.68
CA LEU A 192 3.69 -14.31 8.73
C LEU A 192 4.92 -13.49 8.35
N LYS A 193 6.08 -14.16 8.36
CA LYS A 193 7.33 -13.54 7.91
C LYS A 193 7.36 -13.53 6.39
N PRO A 194 7.74 -12.40 5.77
CA PRO A 194 8.04 -12.37 4.34
C PRO A 194 9.09 -13.41 3.98
N ARG A 195 8.88 -14.09 2.86
CA ARG A 195 9.90 -14.92 2.21
C ARG A 195 10.93 -14.04 1.51
N GLU A 196 10.44 -12.99 0.86
CA GLU A 196 11.25 -12.04 0.09
C GLU A 196 10.55 -10.68 0.07
N ILE A 197 11.34 -9.61 0.06
CA ILE A 197 10.86 -8.25 -0.18
C ILE A 197 11.63 -7.71 -1.37
N THR A 198 10.93 -7.46 -2.46
CA THR A 198 11.43 -6.87 -3.70
C THR A 198 11.18 -5.36 -3.70
N ASP A 199 11.64 -4.63 -4.70
CA ASP A 199 11.40 -3.18 -4.87
C ASP A 199 9.92 -2.79 -4.88
N THR A 200 9.02 -3.74 -5.17
CA THR A 200 7.60 -3.46 -5.39
C THR A 200 6.65 -4.37 -4.63
N HIS A 201 7.09 -5.55 -4.20
CA HIS A 201 6.24 -6.55 -3.56
C HIS A 201 6.91 -7.25 -2.38
N VAL A 202 6.10 -7.53 -1.37
CA VAL A 202 6.38 -8.46 -0.27
C VAL A 202 5.79 -9.83 -0.64
N ILE A 203 6.64 -10.84 -0.75
CA ILE A 203 6.26 -12.21 -1.10
C ILE A 203 6.14 -13.05 0.17
N VAL A 204 5.03 -13.76 0.33
CA VAL A 204 4.74 -14.59 1.51
C VAL A 204 4.12 -15.93 1.13
N ASP A 205 4.59 -16.99 1.76
CA ASP A 205 3.94 -18.30 1.76
C ASP A 205 2.73 -18.27 2.69
N ILE A 206 1.57 -18.71 2.22
CA ILE A 206 0.33 -18.67 3.02
C ILE A 206 -0.04 -20.07 3.54
N PRO A 207 -0.54 -20.18 4.78
CA PRO A 207 -0.93 -21.46 5.36
C PRO A 207 -2.27 -21.97 4.79
N HIS A 208 -3.24 -21.06 4.65
CA HIS A 208 -4.57 -21.29 4.08
C HIS A 208 -5.15 -19.93 3.65
N LEU A 209 -6.27 -19.94 2.94
CA LEU A 209 -6.91 -18.72 2.42
C LEU A 209 -7.83 -18.06 3.46
N SER A 210 -7.69 -16.74 3.64
CA SER A 210 -8.47 -15.90 4.57
C SER A 210 -8.14 -14.42 4.33
N ALA A 211 -8.16 -13.57 5.37
CA ALA A 211 -7.79 -12.17 5.30
C ALA A 211 -6.29 -11.92 5.54
N PHE A 212 -5.66 -11.16 4.64
CA PHE A 212 -4.23 -10.85 4.67
C PHE A 212 -3.89 -9.41 4.34
N GLY A 213 -2.90 -8.84 5.01
CA GLY A 213 -2.48 -7.47 4.75
C GLY A 213 -1.10 -7.16 5.32
N LEU A 214 -0.45 -6.14 4.75
CA LEU A 214 0.86 -5.70 5.23
C LEU A 214 0.73 -4.87 6.50
N VAL A 215 1.67 -5.09 7.42
CA VAL A 215 1.82 -4.27 8.63
C VAL A 215 3.26 -3.87 8.88
N TRP A 216 3.38 -2.71 9.51
CA TRP A 216 4.59 -2.24 10.16
C TRP A 216 4.61 -2.64 11.62
N ASP A 217 5.81 -2.92 12.12
CA ASP A 217 6.06 -2.76 13.55
C ASP A 217 5.87 -1.30 13.96
N ILE A 218 5.11 -1.03 15.03
CA ILE A 218 4.74 0.33 15.41
C ILE A 218 5.97 1.21 15.71
N ILE A 219 7.01 0.66 16.34
CA ILE A 219 8.23 1.42 16.66
C ILE A 219 8.96 1.77 15.36
N LYS A 220 9.12 0.78 14.47
CA LYS A 220 9.77 0.99 13.18
C LYS A 220 8.97 1.94 12.30
N TRP A 221 7.64 1.93 12.37
CA TRP A 221 6.79 2.88 11.67
C TRP A 221 7.10 4.33 12.10
N PHE A 222 7.16 4.60 13.41
CA PHE A 222 7.50 5.94 13.92
C PHE A 222 8.89 6.40 13.47
N LEU A 223 9.88 5.51 13.45
CA LEU A 223 11.24 5.82 12.97
C LEU A 223 11.29 6.13 11.48
N ASN A 224 10.37 5.58 10.69
CA ASN A 224 10.34 5.71 9.24
C ASN A 224 9.25 6.69 8.74
N ILE A 225 8.60 7.45 9.62
CA ILE A 225 7.50 8.36 9.24
C ILE A 225 7.95 9.47 8.28
N ARG A 226 9.24 9.81 8.21
CA ARG A 226 9.73 10.84 7.27
C ARG A 226 10.25 10.27 5.95
N LYS A 227 10.03 8.98 5.70
CA LYS A 227 10.50 8.34 4.47
C LYS A 227 9.55 8.56 3.31
N GLN A 228 10.16 8.51 2.13
CA GLN A 228 9.47 8.65 0.87
C GLN A 228 8.80 7.34 0.47
N ILE A 229 7.54 7.45 0.07
CA ILE A 229 6.76 6.38 -0.52
C ILE A 229 6.35 6.79 -1.94
N ARG A 230 6.15 5.80 -2.80
CA ARG A 230 5.44 5.94 -4.06
C ARG A 230 3.99 6.30 -3.76
N GLY A 231 3.50 7.30 -4.45
CA GLY A 231 2.14 7.77 -4.31
C GLY A 231 1.53 8.09 -5.66
N GLN A 232 0.26 8.46 -5.59
CA GLN A 232 -0.54 8.82 -6.73
C GLN A 232 -1.49 9.98 -6.41
N VAL A 233 -1.75 10.80 -7.42
CA VAL A 233 -2.84 11.80 -7.42
C VAL A 233 -4.02 11.25 -8.20
N LEU A 234 -5.18 11.10 -7.57
CA LEU A 234 -6.40 10.68 -8.26
C LEU A 234 -7.38 11.86 -8.39
N LEU A 235 -7.95 12.00 -9.58
CA LEU A 235 -8.88 13.08 -9.92
C LEU A 235 -10.25 12.48 -10.26
N PHE A 236 -11.30 12.96 -9.58
CA PHE A 236 -12.67 12.54 -9.84
C PHE A 236 -13.60 13.73 -10.04
N ARG A 237 -14.25 13.77 -11.20
CA ARG A 237 -15.28 14.76 -11.52
C ARG A 237 -16.64 14.27 -11.05
N GLN A 238 -17.31 15.05 -10.20
CA GLN A 238 -18.69 14.79 -9.82
C GLN A 238 -19.65 15.13 -10.98
N PRO A 239 -20.72 14.35 -11.19
CA PRO A 239 -21.76 14.71 -12.14
C PRO A 239 -22.38 16.05 -11.76
N THR A 240 -22.62 16.90 -12.76
CA THR A 240 -23.18 18.22 -12.55
C THR A 240 -24.71 18.14 -12.52
N TYR A 241 -25.32 17.93 -11.35
CA TYR A 241 -26.79 17.84 -11.23
C TYR A 241 -27.49 19.21 -11.32
N LYS A 242 -26.78 20.33 -11.10
CA LYS A 242 -27.28 21.70 -11.27
C LYS A 242 -26.22 22.59 -11.93
N ARG A 243 -26.67 23.54 -12.74
CA ARG A 243 -25.90 24.36 -13.70
C ARG A 243 -24.78 25.27 -13.17
N GLN A 244 -24.31 25.16 -11.92
CA GLN A 244 -23.44 26.21 -11.34
C GLN A 244 -22.18 25.78 -10.58
N THR A 245 -21.97 24.51 -10.24
CA THR A 245 -20.70 24.11 -9.60
C THR A 245 -20.16 22.80 -10.15
N ARG A 246 -19.00 22.86 -10.80
CA ARG A 246 -18.20 21.68 -11.16
C ARG A 246 -17.35 21.31 -9.95
N LYS A 247 -17.66 20.20 -9.28
CA LYS A 247 -16.85 19.70 -8.16
C LYS A 247 -15.80 18.71 -8.69
N LEU A 248 -14.54 18.95 -8.34
CA LEU A 248 -13.40 18.05 -8.60
C LEU A 248 -12.89 17.55 -7.25
N ASN A 249 -12.90 16.24 -7.05
CA ASN A 249 -12.25 15.60 -5.91
C ASN A 249 -10.82 15.26 -6.29
N VAL A 250 -9.87 15.65 -5.44
CA VAL A 250 -8.45 15.39 -5.60
C VAL A 250 -7.98 14.58 -4.41
N PHE A 251 -7.43 13.39 -4.67
CA PHE A 251 -6.90 12.50 -3.64
C PHE A 251 -5.40 12.35 -3.81
N LEU A 252 -4.67 12.45 -2.71
CA LEU A 252 -3.26 12.13 -2.62
C LEU A 252 -3.11 10.85 -1.80
N LEU A 253 -2.76 9.75 -2.46
CA LEU A 253 -2.81 8.41 -1.87
C LEU A 253 -1.51 7.64 -2.14
N PRO A 254 -1.18 6.62 -1.33
CA PRO A 254 -0.19 5.62 -1.70
C PRO A 254 -0.54 4.93 -3.04
N ASP A 255 0.47 4.47 -3.79
CA ASP A 255 0.28 3.88 -5.13
C ASP A 255 -0.25 2.44 -5.12
N ASP A 256 -0.29 1.81 -3.94
CA ASP A 256 -0.88 0.48 -3.71
C ASP A 256 -2.41 0.54 -3.47
N VAL A 257 -2.99 1.74 -3.43
CA VAL A 257 -4.44 1.94 -3.30
C VAL A 257 -5.12 1.85 -4.68
N PRO A 258 -6.02 0.88 -4.93
CA PRO A 258 -6.67 0.72 -6.23
C PRO A 258 -7.66 1.87 -6.50
N VAL A 259 -7.65 2.39 -7.74
CA VAL A 259 -8.59 3.45 -8.18
C VAL A 259 -10.04 3.01 -8.02
N GLN A 260 -10.33 1.72 -8.24
CA GLN A 260 -11.66 1.13 -8.10
C GLN A 260 -12.21 1.28 -6.67
N GLU A 261 -11.37 1.07 -5.64
CA GLU A 261 -11.77 1.21 -4.24
C GLU A 261 -12.13 2.65 -3.90
N VAL A 262 -11.35 3.62 -4.40
CA VAL A 262 -11.61 5.04 -4.22
C VAL A 262 -12.89 5.45 -4.97
N LYS A 263 -13.04 4.98 -6.21
CA LYS A 263 -14.24 5.24 -7.02
C LYS A 263 -15.51 4.67 -6.36
N GLY A 264 -15.42 3.49 -5.75
CA GLY A 264 -16.56 2.86 -5.06
C GLY A 264 -17.14 3.67 -3.90
N GLN A 265 -16.36 4.60 -3.35
CA GLN A 265 -16.79 5.50 -2.28
C GLN A 265 -17.38 6.82 -2.80
N LEU A 266 -17.24 7.09 -4.09
CA LEU A 266 -17.73 8.31 -4.71
C LEU A 266 -19.01 8.00 -5.49
N ASP A 267 -20.12 8.62 -5.09
CA ASP A 267 -21.39 8.48 -5.79
C ASP A 267 -21.26 9.03 -7.22
N GLU A 268 -21.40 8.15 -8.22
CA GLU A 268 -21.44 8.44 -9.66
C GLU A 268 -20.25 9.26 -10.24
N ALA A 269 -19.15 9.40 -9.50
CA ALA A 269 -18.03 10.23 -9.94
C ALA A 269 -17.24 9.59 -11.10
N GLU A 270 -16.83 10.44 -12.03
CA GLU A 270 -16.03 10.07 -13.20
C GLU A 270 -14.54 10.23 -12.90
N TYR A 271 -13.78 9.15 -13.06
CA TYR A 271 -12.33 9.19 -12.94
C TYR A 271 -11.71 9.92 -14.14
N ILE A 272 -10.86 10.92 -13.87
CA ILE A 272 -10.09 11.62 -14.89
C ILE A 272 -8.70 10.98 -14.96
N VAL A 273 -8.36 10.41 -16.11
CA VAL A 273 -7.03 9.85 -16.35
C VAL A 273 -6.03 11.00 -16.48
N ALA A 274 -5.01 11.00 -15.61
CA ALA A 274 -3.91 11.95 -15.63
C ALA A 274 -2.60 11.25 -15.22
N PRO A 275 -1.42 11.77 -15.60
CA PRO A 275 -0.17 11.34 -14.99
C PRO A 275 -0.25 11.58 -13.48
N SER A 276 -0.29 10.49 -12.71
CA SER A 276 -0.60 10.55 -11.28
C SER A 276 0.57 10.18 -10.40
N PHE A 277 1.63 9.55 -10.93
CA PHE A 277 2.74 9.03 -10.13
C PHE A 277 3.56 10.15 -9.48
N CYS A 278 3.70 10.06 -8.17
CA CYS A 278 4.47 11.01 -7.39
C CYS A 278 5.18 10.29 -6.24
N HIS A 279 5.93 11.08 -5.48
CA HIS A 279 6.57 10.62 -4.26
C HIS A 279 6.06 11.43 -3.09
N LEU A 280 5.64 10.73 -2.04
CA LEU A 280 5.05 11.30 -0.85
C LEU A 280 5.94 11.05 0.35
N ILE A 281 5.98 11.99 1.27
CA ILE A 281 6.63 11.86 2.57
C ILE A 281 5.50 11.62 3.56
N ARG A 282 5.57 10.50 4.29
CA ARG A 282 4.56 10.17 5.30
C ARG A 282 4.46 11.29 6.36
N GLY A 283 3.24 11.52 6.85
CA GLY A 283 2.97 12.53 7.87
C GLY A 283 3.21 14.00 7.48
N GLN A 284 3.51 14.30 6.20
CA GLN A 284 3.60 15.67 5.70
C GLN A 284 2.26 16.17 5.14
N THR A 285 2.10 17.48 5.15
CA THR A 285 0.94 18.17 4.57
C THR A 285 1.28 18.68 3.17
N TYR A 286 0.33 18.52 2.26
CA TYR A 286 0.44 18.97 0.87
C TYR A 286 -0.65 20.01 0.59
N SER A 287 -0.32 21.02 -0.20
CA SER A 287 -1.26 22.05 -0.67
C SER A 287 -1.60 21.83 -2.14
N LEU A 288 -2.88 21.99 -2.47
CA LEU A 288 -3.33 22.11 -3.85
C LEU A 288 -3.30 23.59 -4.25
N ASP A 289 -2.76 23.89 -5.43
CA ASP A 289 -2.84 25.22 -6.03
C ASP A 289 -3.65 25.15 -7.33
N CYS A 290 -4.69 25.97 -7.41
CA CYS A 290 -5.57 26.08 -8.58
C CYS A 290 -6.14 27.50 -8.61
N PRO A 291 -5.47 28.45 -9.29
CA PRO A 291 -5.86 29.87 -9.30
C PRO A 291 -7.30 30.12 -9.77
N GLU A 292 -7.83 29.25 -10.61
CA GLU A 292 -9.18 29.35 -11.19
C GLU A 292 -10.27 28.70 -10.34
N ALA A 293 -9.92 28.04 -9.24
CA ALA A 293 -10.85 27.33 -8.38
C ALA A 293 -10.80 27.83 -6.93
N TYR A 294 -11.94 27.75 -6.25
CA TYR A 294 -11.99 27.88 -4.81
C TYR A 294 -11.78 26.50 -4.18
N ILE A 295 -10.78 26.39 -3.31
CA ILE A 295 -10.49 25.16 -2.58
C ILE A 295 -11.50 25.03 -1.44
N VAL A 296 -12.25 23.94 -1.44
CA VAL A 296 -13.10 23.57 -0.31
C VAL A 296 -12.27 22.66 0.60
N PRO A 297 -11.94 23.07 1.85
CA PRO A 297 -11.19 22.22 2.76
C PRO A 297 -11.95 20.92 3.01
N SER A 298 -11.24 19.79 2.99
CA SER A 298 -11.81 18.52 3.47
C SER A 298 -12.06 18.63 4.97
N VAL A 299 -13.29 18.44 5.42
CA VAL A 299 -13.55 18.07 6.82
C VAL A 299 -12.89 16.71 7.03
N SER A 300 -12.05 16.58 8.07
CA SER A 300 -11.33 15.35 8.37
C SER A 300 -12.26 14.13 8.30
N MET A 301 -11.93 13.15 7.47
CA MET A 301 -12.70 11.91 7.34
C MET A 301 -12.54 11.03 8.59
N SER A 302 -13.29 11.37 9.63
CA SER A 302 -13.83 10.39 10.57
C SER A 302 -15.32 10.32 10.28
N ASN A 303 -15.82 9.16 9.85
CA ASN A 303 -17.24 8.89 9.65
C ASN A 303 -18.00 9.89 8.74
N THR A 304 -18.16 9.57 7.46
CA THR A 304 -19.23 10.10 6.56
C THR A 304 -19.25 11.60 6.30
N ILE A 305 -19.05 12.01 5.04
CA ILE A 305 -19.43 13.34 4.57
C ILE A 305 -20.32 13.21 3.33
N VAL A 306 -21.54 13.69 3.52
CA VAL A 306 -22.51 14.09 2.50
C VAL A 306 -22.02 15.37 1.84
N CYS A 307 -22.16 15.47 0.52
CA CYS A 307 -21.86 16.66 -0.28
C CYS A 307 -23.12 17.20 -0.95
#